data_AF-A0A9C9G324-F1
#
_entry.id   AF-A0A9C9G324-F1
#
_cell.length_a   1.000
_cell.length_b   1.000
_cell.length_c   1.000
_cell.angle_alpha   90.00
_cell.angle_beta   90.00
_cell.angle_gamma   90.00
#
_symmetry.space_group_name_H-M   'P 1'
#
loop_
_entity.id
_entity.type
_entity.pdbx_description
1 polymer ?
#
loop_
_entity_poly.entity_id
_entity_poly.type
_entity_poly.pdbx_seq_one_letter_code
_entity_poly.pdbx_strand_id
1 'polypeptide(L)' 'MILPSKHISEDQALLGVGAVLLEELRNPQTVTGLWEKVRTHRAVGTFERFVLALDMLHITGVVSLSDGLIARDSL' A
#
# COMPACT_ATOMS: atom_id res chain seq x y z
N MET A 1 3.85 6.82 -10.59
CA MET A 1 5.32 6.85 -10.42
C MET A 1 5.66 6.31 -9.04
N ILE A 2 6.78 5.59 -8.90
CA ILE A 2 7.18 5.00 -7.61
C ILE A 2 7.59 6.09 -6.62
N LEU A 3 8.53 6.95 -7.04
CA LEU A 3 9.00 8.08 -6.25
C LEU A 3 8.28 9.39 -6.65
N PRO A 4 8.22 10.38 -5.74
CA PRO A 4 7.80 11.74 -6.09
C PRO A 4 8.73 12.33 -7.15
N SER A 5 8.23 13.27 -7.94
CA SER A 5 9.02 14.00 -8.94
C SER A 5 8.56 15.45 -9.03
N LYS A 6 9.26 16.28 -9.82
CA LYS A 6 8.89 17.69 -10.01
C LYS A 6 7.40 17.91 -10.37
N HIS A 7 6.77 16.94 -11.03
CA HIS A 7 5.37 17.01 -11.48
C HIS A 7 4.43 16.07 -10.72
N ILE A 8 4.92 15.30 -9.72
CA ILE A 8 4.12 14.31 -8.99
C ILE A 8 4.40 14.49 -7.50
N SER A 9 3.37 14.95 -6.78
CA SER A 9 3.44 15.15 -5.34
C SER A 9 3.57 13.83 -4.57
N GLU A 10 4.00 13.90 -3.32
CA GLU A 10 4.26 12.73 -2.48
C GLU A 10 3.03 11.83 -2.28
N ASP A 11 1.85 12.43 -2.14
CA ASP A 11 0.55 11.75 -2.07
C ASP A 11 0.10 11.13 -3.42
N GLN A 12 0.77 11.47 -4.51
CA GLN A 12 0.56 10.88 -5.84
C GLN A 12 1.58 9.79 -6.19
N ALA A 13 2.71 9.73 -5.48
CA ALA A 13 3.71 8.69 -5.66
C ALA A 13 3.27 7.37 -4.97
N LEU A 14 3.62 6.22 -5.55
CA LEU A 14 3.30 4.91 -4.96
C LEU A 14 3.98 4.72 -3.59
N LEU A 15 5.12 5.38 -3.35
CA LEU A 15 5.75 5.40 -2.03
C LEU A 15 4.85 6.02 -0.96
N GLY A 16 4.20 7.15 -1.26
CA GLY A 16 3.24 7.79 -0.34
C GLY A 16 1.98 6.95 -0.15
N VAL A 17 1.48 6.31 -1.21
CA VAL A 17 0.39 5.33 -1.09
C VAL A 17 0.79 4.16 -0.20
N GLY A 18 1.99 3.61 -0.40
CA GLY A 18 2.53 2.52 0.40
C GLY A 18 2.66 2.88 1.88
N ALA A 19 3.04 4.12 2.21
CA ALA A 19 3.07 4.59 3.59
C ALA A 19 1.69 4.53 4.27
N VAL A 20 0.64 4.98 3.57
CA VAL A 20 -0.75 4.89 4.04
C VAL A 20 -1.19 3.44 4.23
N LEU A 21 -0.85 2.56 3.29
CA LEU A 21 -1.17 1.13 3.41
C LEU A 21 -0.49 0.52 4.64
N LEU A 22 0.79 0.82 4.85
CA LEU A 22 1.53 0.31 5.99
C LEU A 22 0.89 0.83 7.28
N GLU A 23 0.57 2.12 7.40
CA GLU A 23 -0.03 2.70 8.61
C GLU A 23 -1.30 1.96 9.07
N GLU A 24 -2.13 1.51 8.12
CA GLU A 24 -3.34 0.70 8.38
C GLU A 24 -3.05 -0.81 8.55
N LEU A 25 -1.96 -1.32 7.98
CA LEU A 25 -1.50 -2.69 8.11
C LEU A 25 -0.72 -2.91 9.41
N ARG A 26 -1.35 -2.63 10.56
CA ARG A 26 -0.73 -2.86 11.90
C ARG A 26 -0.79 -4.32 12.34
N ASN A 27 -1.79 -5.06 11.84
CA ASN A 27 -1.99 -6.48 12.12
C ASN A 27 -2.27 -7.20 10.78
N PRO A 28 -1.95 -8.51 10.69
CA PRO A 28 -2.32 -9.30 9.52
C PRO A 28 -3.82 -9.22 9.22
N GLN A 29 -4.17 -8.99 7.96
CA GLN A 29 -5.57 -8.87 7.52
C GLN A 29 -5.72 -9.23 6.05
N THR A 30 -6.95 -9.46 5.60
CA THR A 30 -7.21 -9.75 4.19
C THR A 30 -6.96 -8.53 3.31
N VAL A 31 -6.65 -8.77 2.03
CA VAL A 31 -6.49 -7.69 1.03
C VAL A 31 -7.73 -6.79 0.98
N THR A 32 -8.92 -7.41 0.97
CA THR A 32 -10.20 -6.70 0.99
C THR A 32 -10.38 -5.88 2.26
N GLY A 33 -9.98 -6.42 3.42
CA GLY A 33 -10.06 -5.71 4.69
C GLY A 33 -9.18 -4.46 4.71
N LEU A 34 -7.97 -4.56 4.17
CA LEU A 34 -7.09 -3.40 4.03
C LEU A 34 -7.66 -2.38 3.03
N TRP A 35 -8.16 -2.83 1.88
CA TRP A 35 -8.78 -1.96 0.87
C TRP A 35 -9.94 -1.14 1.45
N GLU A 36 -10.85 -1.77 2.19
CA GLU A 36 -12.00 -1.08 2.78
C GLU A 36 -11.61 0.03 3.75
N LYS A 37 -10.47 -0.10 4.45
CA LYS A 37 -9.94 0.93 5.36
C LYS A 37 -9.34 2.12 4.63
N VAL A 38 -8.72 1.90 3.48
CA VAL A 38 -7.89 2.91 2.80
C VAL A 38 -8.56 3.52 1.56
N ARG A 39 -9.65 2.94 1.05
CA ARG A 39 -10.29 3.36 -0.22
C ARG A 39 -10.76 4.82 -0.25
N THR A 40 -11.07 5.41 0.90
CA THR A 40 -11.50 6.81 1.01
C THR A 40 -10.33 7.77 1.22
N HIS A 41 -9.11 7.25 1.43
CA HIS A 41 -7.93 8.07 1.61
C HIS A 41 -7.52 8.70 0.28
N ARG A 42 -7.41 10.03 0.25
CA ARG A 42 -7.11 10.81 -0.96
C ARG A 42 -5.85 10.35 -1.69
N ALA A 43 -4.83 9.94 -0.94
CA ALA A 43 -3.58 9.44 -1.51
C ALA A 43 -3.78 8.10 -2.25
N VAL A 44 -4.67 7.22 -1.79
CA VAL A 44 -4.92 5.93 -2.45
C VAL A 44 -5.77 6.14 -3.70
N GLY A 45 -6.93 6.77 -3.55
CA GLY A 45 -7.79 7.24 -4.65
C GLY A 45 -8.50 6.15 -5.46
N THR A 46 -7.80 5.11 -5.92
CA THR A 46 -8.37 4.03 -6.76
C THR A 46 -7.85 2.65 -6.35
N PHE A 47 -8.60 1.61 -6.71
CA PHE A 47 -8.19 0.22 -6.46
C PHE A 47 -6.91 -0.15 -7.22
N GLU A 48 -6.72 0.37 -8.43
CA GLU A 48 -5.49 0.18 -9.19
C GLU A 48 -4.26 0.72 -8.44
N ARG A 49 -4.35 1.94 -7.89
CA ARG A 49 -3.25 2.53 -7.12
C ARG A 49 -2.96 1.75 -5.82
N PHE A 50 -4.02 1.22 -5.20
CA PHE A 50 -3.89 0.32 -4.06
C PHE A 50 -3.11 -0.94 -4.40
N VAL A 51 -3.48 -1.64 -5.50
CA VAL A 51 -2.78 -2.85 -5.95
C VAL A 51 -1.34 -2.54 -6.33
N LEU A 52 -1.07 -1.50 -7.10
CA LEU A 52 0.29 -1.12 -7.50
C LEU A 52 1.20 -0.81 -6.30
N ALA A 53 0.65 -0.19 -5.25
CA ALA A 53 1.40 0.07 -4.03
C ALA A 53 1.65 -1.21 -3.23
N LEU A 54 0.68 -2.13 -3.14
CA LEU A 54 0.87 -3.44 -2.54
C LEU A 54 1.92 -4.28 -3.29
N ASP A 55 1.87 -4.30 -4.62
CA ASP A 55 2.83 -5.02 -5.46
C ASP A 55 4.24 -4.49 -5.23
N MET A 56 4.40 -3.16 -5.22
CA MET A 56 5.68 -2.52 -4.91
C MET A 56 6.19 -2.94 -3.53
N LEU A 57 5.36 -2.85 -2.48
CA LEU A 57 5.73 -3.24 -1.12
C LEU A 57 6.13 -4.72 -1.06
N HIS A 58 5.40 -5.60 -1.75
CA HIS A 58 5.68 -7.03 -1.79
C HIS A 58 6.99 -7.35 -2.52
N ILE A 59 7.21 -6.78 -3.70
CA ILE A 59 8.44 -6.95 -4.48
C ILE A 59 9.67 -6.47 -3.68
N THR A 60 9.52 -5.42 -2.87
CA THR A 60 10.59 -4.90 -2.00
C THR A 60 10.76 -5.67 -0.70
N GLY A 61 9.96 -6.71 -0.44
CA GLY A 61 10.05 -7.52 0.78
C GLY A 61 9.54 -6.81 2.05
N VAL A 62 8.71 -5.76 1.90
CA VAL A 62 8.16 -5.02 3.04
C VAL A 62 6.88 -5.68 3.57
N VAL A 63 6.15 -6.37 2.69
CA VAL A 63 4.93 -7.11 3.05
C VAL A 63 4.91 -8.49 2.41
N SER A 64 4.26 -9.44 3.08
CA SER A 64 4.06 -10.80 2.58
C SER A 64 2.57 -11.14 2.58
N LEU A 65 2.18 -12.03 1.66
CA LEU A 65 0.83 -12.59 1.57
C LEU A 65 0.91 -14.09 1.83
N SER A 66 0.32 -14.53 2.95
CA SER A 66 0.29 -15.93 3.37
C SER A 66 -1.11 -16.26 3.88
N ASP A 67 -1.66 -17.40 3.48
CA ASP A 67 -2.99 -17.86 3.91
C ASP A 67 -4.11 -16.82 3.72
N GLY A 68 -4.02 -16.02 2.65
CA GLY A 68 -4.99 -14.96 2.33
C GLY A 68 -4.88 -13.71 3.20
N LEU A 69 -3.88 -13.63 4.07
CA LEU A 69 -3.59 -12.48 4.93
C LEU A 69 -2.32 -11.78 4.45
N ILE A 70 -2.41 -10.46 4.30
CA ILE A 70 -1.24 -9.60 4.12
C ILE A 70 -0.73 -9.22 5.51
N ALA A 71 0.58 -9.32 5.72
CA ALA A 71 1.27 -8.88 6.92
C ALA A 71 2.51 -8.07 6.54
N ARG A 72 2.97 -7.20 7.45
CA ARG A 72 4.30 -6.58 7.33
C ARG A 72 5.35 -7.65 7.57
N ASP A 73 6.39 -7.65 6.75
CA ASP A 73 7.53 -8.52 7.01
C ASP A 73 8.38 -7.94 8.14
N SER A 74 8.91 -8.82 8.99
CA SER A 74 9.79 -8.41 10.08
C SER A 74 11.23 -8.47 9.55
N LEU A 75 11.77 -7.32 9.15
CA LEU A 75 13.20 -7.20 8.83
C LEU A 75 14.08 -7.57 10.03
#